data_AF-A0A3C0KFX8-F1
#
_entry.id   AF-A0A3C0KFX8-F1
#
_cell.length_a   1.000
_cell.length_b   1.000
_cell.length_c   1.000
_cell.angle_alpha   90.00
_cell.angle_beta   90.00
_cell.angle_gamma   90.00
#
_symmetry.space_group_name_H-M   'P 1'
#
loop_
_entity.id
_entity.type
_entity.pdbx_description
1 polymer ?
#
loop_
_entity_poly.entity_id
_entity_poly.type
_entity_poly.pdbx_seq_one_letter_code
_entity_poly.pdbx_strand_id
1 'polypeptide(L)'
;MDLKPLITLLAIVNPLAIVPFFIHYTQGFSREQRQRTIRTAALSSFCVIAACALLGLQILEFFNISLQSFQVGGGMLLLISAMNMLNAQPA
;
A
#
# COMPACT_ATOMS: atom_id res chain seq x y z
N MET A 1 -6.81 10.00 -21.44
CA MET A 1 -6.28 9.09 -20.40
C MET A 1 -6.46 9.81 -19.07
N ASP A 2 -7.40 9.38 -18.24
CA ASP A 2 -7.64 10.00 -16.94
C ASP A 2 -6.41 9.80 -16.03
N LEU A 3 -5.81 10.90 -15.57
CA LEU A 3 -4.62 10.87 -14.69
C LEU A 3 -4.99 10.51 -13.24
N LYS A 4 -6.29 10.54 -12.90
CA LYS A 4 -6.80 10.33 -11.53
C LYS A 4 -6.33 9.00 -10.91
N PRO A 5 -6.41 7.84 -11.57
CA PRO A 5 -5.97 6.57 -10.99
C PRO A 5 -4.47 6.54 -10.69
N LEU A 6 -3.66 7.19 -11.55
CA LEU A 6 -2.21 7.28 -11.34
C LEU A 6 -1.89 8.13 -10.12
N ILE A 7 -2.57 9.27 -9.97
CA ILE A 7 -2.41 10.15 -8.80
C ILE A 7 -2.85 9.43 -7.52
N THR A 8 -4.00 8.74 -7.56
CA THR A 8 -4.49 7.95 -6.41
C THR A 8 -3.51 6.84 -6.04
N LEU A 9 -2.99 6.10 -7.02
CA LEU A 9 -2.00 5.05 -6.77
C LEU A 9 -0.71 5.61 -6.18
N LEU A 10 -0.21 6.74 -6.69
CA LEU A 10 1.00 7.38 -6.17
C LEU A 10 0.81 7.84 -4.72
N ALA A 11 -0.36 8.38 -4.40
CA ALA A 11 -0.71 8.78 -3.03
C ALA A 11 -0.79 7.58 -2.08
N ILE A 12 -1.37 6.45 -2.51
CA ILE A 12 -1.49 5.23 -1.71
C ILE A 12 -0.14 4.56 -1.48
N VAL A 13 0.68 4.42 -2.53
CA VAL A 13 2.01 3.78 -2.43
C VAL A 13 2.99 4.65 -1.64
N ASN A 14 2.80 5.97 -1.69
CA ASN A 14 3.62 6.97 -0.99
C ASN A 14 5.13 6.68 -1.11
N PRO A 15 5.69 6.73 -2.33
CA PRO A 15 7.08 6.36 -2.57
C PRO A 15 8.06 7.29 -1.85
N LEU A 16 7.69 8.53 -1.56
CA LEU A 16 8.55 9.47 -0.84
C LEU A 16 8.71 9.08 0.63
N ALA A 17 7.61 8.69 1.29
CA ALA A 17 7.66 8.26 2.68
C ALA A 17 8.43 6.95 2.87
N ILE A 18 8.39 6.02 1.90
CA ILE A 18 9.00 4.70 2.07
C ILE A 18 10.52 4.67 1.89
N VAL A 19 11.13 5.66 1.21
CA VAL A 19 12.58 5.74 1.03
C VAL A 19 13.35 5.71 2.37
N PRO A 20 13.08 6.59 3.35
CA PRO A 20 13.81 6.57 4.62
C PRO A 20 13.61 5.25 5.40
N PHE A 21 12.41 4.65 5.37
CA PHE A 21 12.19 3.33 5.98
C PHE A 21 13.01 2.25 5.29
N PHE A 22 13.04 2.24 3.95
CA PHE A 22 13.85 1.27 3.21
C PHE A 22 15.34 1.42 3.52
N ILE A 23 15.84 2.66 3.58
CA ILE A 23 17.24 2.91 3.96
C ILE A 23 17.49 2.39 5.39
N HIS A 24 16.61 2.71 6.34
CA HIS A 24 16.71 2.28 7.74
C HIS A 24 16.74 0.75 7.87
N TYR A 25 15.81 0.04 7.23
CA TYR A 25 15.71 -1.42 7.30
C TYR A 25 16.80 -2.16 6.52
N THR A 26 17.46 -1.50 5.57
CA THR A 26 18.58 -2.08 4.82
C THR A 26 19.95 -1.59 5.31
N GLN A 27 20.01 -0.89 6.44
CA GLN A 27 21.28 -0.55 7.08
C GLN A 27 22.05 -1.84 7.44
N GLY A 28 23.29 -1.95 6.97
CA GLY A 28 24.13 -3.12 7.19
C GLY A 28 24.00 -4.24 6.15
N PHE A 29 23.13 -4.11 5.14
CA PHE A 29 23.03 -5.11 4.08
C PHE A 29 24.18 -4.99 3.08
N SER A 30 24.64 -6.13 2.55
CA SER A 30 25.52 -6.14 1.38
C SER A 30 24.78 -5.62 0.15
N ARG A 31 25.52 -5.26 -0.91
CA ARG A 31 24.93 -4.75 -2.15
C ARG A 31 24.01 -5.79 -2.80
N GLU A 32 24.36 -7.06 -2.72
CA GLU A 32 23.61 -8.21 -3.23
C GLU A 32 22.31 -8.43 -2.45
N GLN A 33 22.40 -8.36 -1.11
CA GLN A 33 21.24 -8.48 -0.23
C GLN A 33 20.25 -7.35 -0.50
N ARG A 34 20.74 -6.11 -0.60
CA ARG A 34 19.92 -4.94 -0.92
C ARG A 34 19.22 -5.09 -2.28
N GLN A 35 19.93 -5.55 -3.31
CA GLN A 35 19.34 -5.78 -4.63
C GLN A 35 18.27 -6.87 -4.63
N ARG A 36 18.48 -7.94 -3.85
CA ARG A 36 17.47 -9.00 -3.67
C ARG A 36 16.22 -8.45 -2.98
N THR A 37 16.39 -7.67 -1.91
CA THR A 37 15.27 -7.03 -1.20
C THR A 37 14.48 -6.09 -2.11
N ILE A 38 15.16 -5.28 -2.95
CA ILE A 38 14.48 -4.41 -3.93
C ILE A 38 13.60 -5.24 -4.88
N ARG A 39 14.15 -6.31 -5.45
CA ARG A 39 13.41 -7.16 -6.39
C ARG A 39 12.21 -7.83 -5.73
N THR A 40 12.39 -8.38 -4.53
CA THR A 40 11.29 -9.01 -3.78
C THR A 40 10.21 -8.00 -3.43
N ALA A 41 10.58 -6.84 -2.88
CA ALA A 41 9.62 -5.79 -2.52
C ALA A 41 8.86 -5.28 -3.75
N ALA A 42 9.56 -4.98 -4.85
CA ALA A 42 8.93 -4.52 -6.08
C ALA A 42 7.97 -5.57 -6.66
N LEU A 43 8.39 -6.84 -6.73
CA LEU A 43 7.55 -7.91 -7.27
C LEU A 43 6.33 -8.17 -6.38
N SER A 44 6.51 -8.24 -5.06
CA SER A 44 5.41 -8.43 -4.12
C SER A 44 4.39 -7.30 -4.21
N SER A 45 4.84 -6.04 -4.19
CA SER A 45 3.95 -4.88 -4.33
C SER A 45 3.23 -4.88 -5.67
N PHE A 46 3.93 -5.20 -6.76
CA PHE A 46 3.32 -5.33 -8.08
C PHE A 46 2.23 -6.39 -8.10
N CYS A 47 2.51 -7.59 -7.56
CA CYS A 47 1.53 -8.68 -7.51
C CYS A 47 0.29 -8.30 -6.70
N VAL A 48 0.46 -7.65 -5.53
CA VAL A 48 -0.66 -7.21 -4.70
C VAL A 48 -1.49 -6.16 -5.42
N ILE A 49 -0.86 -5.12 -5.99
CA ILE A 49 -1.56 -4.06 -6.71
C ILE A 49 -2.29 -4.63 -7.94
N ALA A 50 -1.63 -5.49 -8.72
CA ALA A 50 -2.22 -6.12 -9.89
C ALA A 50 -3.41 -7.01 -9.52
N ALA A 51 -3.29 -7.83 -8.46
CA ALA A 51 -4.38 -8.67 -7.98
C ALA A 51 -5.57 -7.82 -7.52
N CYS A 52 -5.34 -6.76 -6.72
CA CYS A 52 -6.39 -5.84 -6.29
C CYS A 52 -7.03 -5.10 -7.49
N ALA A 53 -6.25 -4.69 -8.48
CA ALA A 53 -6.76 -3.99 -9.65
C ALA A 53 -7.63 -4.89 -10.55
N LEU A 54 -7.27 -6.18 -10.68
CA LEU A 54 -7.99 -7.12 -11.53
C LEU A 54 -9.19 -7.77 -10.82
N LEU A 55 -9.05 -8.12 -9.54
CA LEU A 55 -10.03 -8.92 -8.79
C LEU A 55 -10.83 -8.10 -7.78
N GLY A 56 -10.41 -6.89 -7.43
CA GLY A 56 -10.98 -6.14 -6.31
C GLY A 56 -12.49 -5.92 -6.41
N LEU A 57 -12.99 -5.50 -7.58
CA LEU A 57 -14.44 -5.29 -7.78
C LEU A 57 -15.23 -6.60 -7.70
N GLN A 58 -14.69 -7.69 -8.24
CA GLN A 58 -15.33 -9.02 -8.20
C GLN A 58 -15.43 -9.53 -6.77
N ILE A 59 -14.42 -9.29 -5.94
CA ILE A 59 -14.44 -9.64 -4.52
C ILE A 59 -15.52 -8.83 -3.80
N LEU A 60 -15.62 -7.53 -4.06
CA LEU A 60 -16.66 -6.68 -3.46
C LEU A 60 -18.07 -7.13 -3.85
N GLU A 61 -18.28 -7.43 -5.13
CA GLU A 61 -19.55 -7.95 -5.66
C GLU A 61 -19.90 -9.31 -5.04
N PHE A 62 -18.93 -10.21 -4.86
CA PHE A 62 -19.14 -11.49 -4.19
C PHE A 62 -19.70 -11.33 -2.76
N PHE A 63 -19.25 -10.30 -2.03
CA PHE A 63 -19.77 -9.96 -0.71
C PHE A 63 -21.01 -9.05 -0.73
N ASN A 64 -21.54 -8.70 -1.91
CA ASN A 64 -22.60 -7.69 -2.10
C ASN A 64 -22.26 -6.33 -1.46
N ILE A 65 -20.98 -5.96 -1.44
CA ILE A 65 -20.48 -4.69 -0.91
C ILE A 65 -20.35 -3.69 -2.06
N SER A 66 -20.95 -2.52 -1.91
CA SER A 66 -20.76 -1.44 -2.88
C SER A 66 -19.36 -0.82 -2.76
N LEU A 67 -18.80 -0.34 -3.88
CA LEU A 67 -17.51 0.35 -3.88
C LEU A 67 -17.53 1.57 -2.94
N GLN A 68 -18.66 2.27 -2.86
CA GLN A 68 -18.84 3.44 -2.00
C GLN A 68 -18.78 3.04 -0.51
N SER A 69 -19.46 1.94 -0.14
CA SER A 69 -19.40 1.40 1.23
C SER A 69 -17.98 0.99 1.61
N PHE A 70 -17.26 0.34 0.68
CA PHE A 70 -15.87 -0.05 0.90
C PHE A 70 -14.95 1.17 1.09
N GLN A 71 -15.13 2.23 0.30
CA GLN A 71 -14.36 3.47 0.45
C GLN A 71 -14.57 4.14 1.80
N VAL A 72 -15.82 4.18 2.30
CA VAL A 72 -16.11 4.75 3.64
C VAL A 72 -15.49 3.89 4.75
N GLY A 73 -15.67 2.57 4.68
CA GLY A 73 -15.10 1.64 5.68
C GLY A 73 -13.58 1.67 5.69
N GLY A 74 -12.95 1.60 4.52
CA GLY A 74 -11.49 1.70 4.37
C GLY A 74 -10.96 3.06 4.83
N GLY A 75 -11.66 4.16 4.52
CA GLY A 75 -11.31 5.49 5.00
C GLY A 75 -11.35 5.59 6.53
N MET A 76 -12.35 4.99 7.18
CA MET A 76 -12.43 4.94 8.64
C MET A 76 -11.30 4.11 9.25
N LEU A 77 -10.92 2.98 8.64
CA LEU A 77 -9.77 2.18 9.08
C LEU A 77 -8.45 2.97 8.98
N LEU A 78 -8.26 3.72 7.89
CA LEU A 78 -7.09 4.59 7.71
C LEU A 78 -7.06 5.71 8.76
N LEU A 79 -8.20 6.32 9.06
CA LEU A 79 -8.32 7.33 10.11
C LEU A 79 -7.92 6.77 11.48
N ILE A 80 -8.46 5.61 11.86
CA ILE A 80 -8.14 4.95 13.13
C ILE A 80 -6.64 4.62 13.18
N SER A 81 -6.08 4.09 12.09
CA SER A 81 -4.65 3.78 12.01
C SER A 81 -3.79 5.03 12.21
N ALA A 82 -4.15 6.14 11.56
CA ALA A 82 -3.46 7.41 11.72
C ALA A 82 -3.56 7.97 13.15
N MET A 83 -4.72 7.84 13.81
CA MET A 83 -4.90 8.22 15.21
C MET A 83 -4.03 7.37 16.14
N ASN A 84 -3.92 6.06 15.90
CA ASN A 84 -3.06 5.17 16.69
C ASN A 84 -1.58 5.54 16.55
N MET A 85 -1.15 5.90 15.33
CA MET A 85 0.22 6.38 15.08
C MET A 85 0.53 7.68 15.86
N LEU A 86 -0.43 8.62 15.94
CA LEU A 86 -0.26 9.87 16.72
C LEU A 86 -0.21 9.61 18.23
N ASN A 87 -0.99 8.64 18.72
CA ASN A 87 -0.99 8.24 20.12
C ASN A 87 0.21 7.37 20.51
N ALA A 88 1.18 7.18 19.59
CA ALA A 88 2.37 6.35 19.76
C ALA A 88 2.08 4.92 20.25
N GLN A 89 0.89 4.40 19.93
CA GLN A 89 0.61 2.98 20.10
C GLN A 89 1.30 2.27 18.93
N PRO A 90 2.30 1.42 19.18
CA PRO A 90 2.91 0.66 18.10
C PRO A 90 1.83 -0.20 17.45
N ALA A 91 1.77 -0.13 16.12
CA ALA A 91 0.89 -0.92 15.28
C ALA A 91 1.19 -2.43 15.42
#